data_AF-A0A918CHD1-F1
#
_entry.id   AF-A0A918CHD1-F1
#
_cell.length_a   1.000
_cell.length_b   1.000
_cell.length_c   1.000
_cell.angle_alpha   90.00
_cell.angle_beta   90.00
_cell.angle_gamma   90.00
#
_symmetry.space_group_name_H-M   'P 1'
#
loop_
_entity.id
_entity.type
_entity.pdbx_description
1 polymer ?
#
loop_
_entity_poly.entity_id
_entity_poly.type
_entity_poly.pdbx_seq_one_letter_code
_entity_poly.pdbx_strand_id
1 'polypeptide(L)'
;MGELNGIRTADLEDELHYSLWDAVRALGYSSYVVAHRKIPRAARKRVPWEVFGETGPRARTLTTAVTEVGLKYLVAHSKRASARDLAAKLGMELVVVPTQESEVLRIVTAALKPIEVVEEYKVGSYVVDAYCPGLGVVIEYDRLSDPRFDREAEFWRRVIIEDQLGCAFVTFDPKRRDFNPGDVINKILTMELPKRAEQSA
;
A
#
# COMPACT_ATOMS: atom_id res chain seq x y z
N MET A 1 5.81 11.38 25.50
CA MET A 1 4.93 11.34 24.31
C MET A 1 5.60 12.20 23.24
N GLY A 2 6.01 11.61 22.12
CA GLY A 2 6.69 12.36 21.06
C GLY A 2 5.70 13.29 20.36
N GLU A 3 6.12 14.53 20.05
CA GLU A 3 5.31 15.47 19.28
C GLU A 3 4.84 14.81 17.98
N LEU A 4 3.53 14.78 17.74
CA LEU A 4 2.95 14.32 16.48
C LEU A 4 3.16 15.42 15.44
N ASN A 5 4.41 15.57 14.96
CA ASN A 5 4.87 16.68 14.09
C ASN A 5 3.79 17.11 13.09
N GLY A 6 3.26 18.31 13.30
CA GLY A 6 2.28 18.97 12.42
C GLY A 6 0.81 18.78 12.77
N ILE A 7 0.45 17.92 13.74
CA ILE A 7 -0.94 17.77 14.21
C ILE A 7 -1.14 18.65 15.44
N ARG A 8 -1.91 19.74 15.31
CA ARG A 8 -2.22 20.61 16.43
C ARG A 8 -3.11 19.91 17.45
N THR A 9 -2.89 20.22 18.72
CA THR A 9 -3.63 19.69 19.86
C THR A 9 -4.34 20.79 20.64
N ALA A 10 -5.38 20.42 21.38
CA ALA A 10 -6.11 21.29 22.29
C ALA A 10 -6.67 20.46 23.45
N ASP A 11 -6.61 20.98 24.66
CA ASP A 11 -7.31 20.39 25.80
C ASP A 11 -8.77 20.84 25.78
N LEU A 12 -9.69 19.90 25.64
CA LEU A 12 -11.13 20.15 25.61
C LEU A 12 -11.80 19.22 26.61
N GLU A 13 -12.56 19.79 27.56
CA GLU A 13 -13.34 18.99 28.52
C GLU A 13 -12.45 17.98 29.28
N ASP A 14 -11.26 18.43 29.69
CA ASP A 14 -10.23 17.63 30.39
C ASP A 14 -9.70 16.43 29.57
N GLU A 15 -9.90 16.42 28.25
CA GLU A 15 -9.37 15.42 27.33
C GLU A 15 -8.53 16.07 26.22
N LEU A 16 -7.38 15.47 25.91
CA LEU A 16 -6.52 15.89 24.82
C LEU A 16 -7.17 15.57 23.47
N HIS A 17 -7.35 16.59 22.65
CA HIS A 17 -7.88 16.48 21.31
C HIS A 17 -6.87 16.88 20.25
N TYR A 18 -7.02 16.29 19.07
CA TYR A 18 -6.20 16.52 17.88
C TYR A 18 -7.03 17.16 16.77
N SER A 19 -6.41 18.05 16.00
CA SER A 19 -7.01 18.63 14.80
C SER A 19 -7.14 17.56 13.71
N LEU A 20 -8.37 17.17 13.37
CA LEU A 20 -8.60 16.17 12.31
C LEU A 20 -8.03 16.63 10.98
N TRP A 21 -8.13 17.92 10.68
CA TRP A 21 -7.65 18.47 9.42
C TRP A 21 -6.13 18.31 9.27
N ASP A 22 -5.38 18.53 10.35
CA ASP A 22 -3.94 18.36 10.34
C ASP A 22 -3.56 16.87 10.30
N ALA A 23 -4.30 16.01 11.00
CA ALA A 23 -4.13 14.56 10.90
C ALA A 23 -4.38 14.02 9.47
N VAL A 24 -5.41 14.53 8.79
CA VAL A 24 -5.71 14.21 7.38
C VAL A 24 -4.55 14.59 6.46
N ARG A 25 -3.96 15.77 6.67
CA ARG A 25 -2.79 16.23 5.92
C ARG A 25 -1.56 15.39 6.22
N ALA A 26 -1.27 15.11 7.49
CA ALA A 26 -0.16 14.26 7.91
C ALA A 26 -0.26 12.85 7.30
N LEU A 27 -1.48 12.32 7.20
CA LEU A 27 -1.74 11.02 6.58
C LEU A 27 -1.82 11.04 5.03
N GLY A 28 -1.71 12.21 4.40
CA GLY A 28 -1.75 12.34 2.93
C GLY A 28 -3.10 12.00 2.30
N TYR A 29 -4.21 12.24 3.00
CA TYR A 29 -5.55 12.08 2.42
C TYR A 29 -5.87 13.23 1.47
N SER A 30 -6.33 12.91 0.26
CA SER A 30 -6.84 13.88 -0.71
C SER A 30 -8.25 14.39 -0.37
N SER A 31 -8.98 13.70 0.51
CA SER A 31 -10.34 14.05 0.89
C SER A 31 -10.55 13.98 2.39
N TYR A 32 -10.90 15.14 2.96
CA TYR A 32 -11.29 15.26 4.36
C TYR A 32 -12.54 14.42 4.70
N VAL A 33 -13.51 14.35 3.79
CA VAL A 33 -14.78 13.63 4.00
C VAL A 33 -14.52 12.13 4.16
N VAL A 34 -13.62 11.55 3.37
CA VAL A 34 -13.25 10.13 3.47
C VAL A 34 -12.63 9.83 4.82
N ALA A 35 -11.69 10.65 5.27
CA ALA A 35 -11.07 10.49 6.59
C ALA A 35 -12.09 10.68 7.72
N HIS A 36 -12.92 11.72 7.63
CA HIS A 36 -13.96 12.00 8.61
C HIS A 36 -14.88 10.80 8.82
N ARG A 37 -15.33 10.12 7.75
CA ARG A 37 -16.22 8.93 7.84
C ARG A 37 -15.62 7.75 8.59
N LYS A 38 -14.29 7.65 8.71
CA LYS A 38 -13.60 6.55 9.42
C LYS A 38 -13.60 6.71 10.94
N ILE A 39 -14.00 7.88 11.44
CA ILE A 39 -13.94 8.20 12.87
C ILE A 39 -15.34 8.11 13.48
N PRO A 40 -15.51 7.34 14.58
CA PRO A 40 -16.77 7.26 15.30
C PRO A 40 -17.30 8.65 15.72
N ARG A 41 -18.63 8.83 15.70
CA ARG A 41 -19.25 10.12 16.09
C ARG A 41 -18.91 10.52 17.52
N ALA A 42 -18.79 9.56 18.44
CA ALA A 42 -18.44 9.82 19.83
C ALA A 42 -16.99 10.27 20.03
N ALA A 43 -16.09 9.97 19.08
CA ALA A 43 -14.66 10.28 19.18
C ALA A 43 -14.28 11.57 18.42
N ARG A 44 -15.27 12.41 18.11
CA ARG A 44 -15.07 13.66 17.37
C ARG A 44 -16.09 14.72 17.75
N LYS A 45 -15.68 15.98 17.72
CA LYS A 45 -16.53 17.14 18.02
C LYS A 45 -16.23 18.28 17.07
N ARG A 46 -17.25 19.08 16.72
CA ARG A 46 -17.07 20.31 15.95
C ARG A 46 -16.66 21.42 16.91
N VAL A 47 -15.55 22.08 16.59
CA VAL A 47 -15.00 23.17 17.41
C VAL A 47 -14.52 24.31 16.51
N PRO A 48 -14.44 25.54 17.00
CA PRO A 48 -13.75 26.64 16.32
C PRO A 48 -12.27 26.33 16.02
N TRP A 49 -11.65 27.05 15.11
CA TRP A 49 -10.21 26.92 14.85
C TRP A 49 -9.34 27.59 15.93
N GLU A 50 -9.88 28.60 16.64
CA GLU A 50 -9.19 29.28 17.75
C GLU A 50 -8.72 28.31 18.84
N VAL A 51 -9.44 27.20 19.05
CA VAL A 51 -9.07 26.22 20.09
C VAL A 51 -7.77 25.48 19.75
N PHE A 52 -7.36 25.49 18.48
CA PHE A 52 -6.06 25.01 18.00
C PHE A 52 -5.07 26.15 17.74
N GLY A 53 -5.26 27.32 18.36
CA GLY A 53 -4.35 28.47 18.26
C GLY A 53 -4.40 29.25 16.93
N GLU A 54 -5.41 29.02 16.08
CA GLU A 54 -5.60 29.81 14.87
C GLU A 54 -6.07 31.23 15.22
N THR A 55 -5.58 32.24 14.48
CA THR A 55 -5.95 33.65 14.66
C THR A 55 -6.59 34.24 13.40
N GLY A 56 -7.15 35.45 13.51
CA GLY A 56 -7.77 36.15 12.37
C GLY A 56 -9.15 35.58 11.97
N PRO A 57 -9.61 35.84 10.73
CA PRO A 57 -10.96 35.47 10.29
C PRO A 57 -11.25 33.96 10.35
N ARG A 58 -10.23 33.12 10.14
CA ARG A 58 -10.38 31.66 10.16
C ARG A 58 -10.63 31.12 11.56
N ALA A 59 -10.15 31.78 12.61
CA ALA A 59 -10.28 31.34 13.99
C ALA A 59 -11.74 31.04 14.40
N ARG A 60 -12.69 31.85 13.88
CA ARG A 60 -14.14 31.70 14.14
C ARG A 60 -14.83 30.64 13.28
N THR A 61 -14.14 30.09 12.27
CA THR A 61 -14.69 29.02 11.42
C THR A 61 -14.54 27.66 12.12
N LEU A 62 -15.40 26.70 11.77
CA LEU A 62 -15.46 25.40 12.45
C LEU A 62 -14.56 24.34 11.80
N THR A 63 -13.84 23.60 12.64
CA THR A 63 -13.11 22.38 12.33
C THR A 63 -13.65 21.18 13.12
N THR A 64 -13.02 20.01 12.99
CA THR A 64 -13.33 18.83 13.80
C THR A 64 -12.12 18.50 14.67
N ALA A 65 -12.35 18.48 15.99
CA ALA A 65 -11.44 17.90 16.97
C ALA A 65 -11.73 16.40 17.10
N VAL A 66 -10.68 15.58 17.28
CA VAL A 66 -10.80 14.14 17.49
C VAL A 66 -10.00 13.73 18.71
N THR A 67 -10.52 12.77 19.47
CA THR A 67 -9.80 12.21 20.64
C THR A 67 -8.65 11.32 20.18
N GLU A 68 -7.78 10.89 21.11
CA GLU A 68 -6.73 9.92 20.80
C GLU A 68 -7.31 8.63 20.20
N VAL A 69 -8.43 8.14 20.76
CA VAL A 69 -9.16 6.98 20.24
C VAL A 69 -9.62 7.26 18.80
N GLY A 70 -10.22 8.42 18.54
CA GLY A 70 -10.65 8.80 17.19
C GLY A 70 -9.51 8.85 16.17
N LEU A 71 -8.33 9.32 16.60
CA LEU A 71 -7.12 9.34 15.78
C LEU A 71 -6.60 7.91 15.51
N LYS A 72 -6.59 7.03 16.51
CA LYS A 72 -6.26 5.61 16.33
C LYS A 72 -7.19 4.92 15.33
N TYR A 73 -8.50 5.21 15.36
CA TYR A 73 -9.44 4.72 14.36
C TYR A 73 -9.09 5.18 12.93
N LEU A 74 -8.75 6.45 12.77
CA LEU A 74 -8.34 7.00 11.48
C LEU A 74 -7.09 6.30 10.94
N VAL A 75 -6.09 6.10 11.79
CA VAL A 75 -4.83 5.44 11.46
C VAL A 75 -5.04 3.98 11.10
N ALA A 76 -5.79 3.22 11.92
CA ALA A 76 -6.07 1.80 11.71
C ALA A 76 -6.76 1.52 10.37
N HIS A 77 -7.60 2.45 9.89
CA HIS A 77 -8.32 2.32 8.61
C HIS A 77 -7.58 2.96 7.43
N SER A 78 -6.35 3.43 7.62
CA SER A 78 -5.55 4.06 6.59
C SER A 78 -4.64 3.05 5.89
N LYS A 79 -4.67 3.01 4.55
CA LYS A 79 -3.75 2.20 3.72
C LYS A 79 -2.51 2.98 3.27
N ARG A 80 -2.29 4.18 3.83
CA ARG A 80 -1.20 5.10 3.43
C ARG A 80 0.07 4.74 4.18
N ALA A 81 1.23 4.87 3.54
CA ALA A 81 2.52 4.60 4.18
C ALA A 81 2.74 5.40 5.48
N SER A 82 2.33 6.68 5.49
CA SER A 82 2.40 7.57 6.66
C SER A 82 1.54 7.12 7.86
N ALA A 83 0.59 6.22 7.65
CA ALA A 83 -0.18 5.62 8.75
C ALA A 83 0.70 4.75 9.64
N ARG A 84 1.73 4.10 9.08
CA ARG A 84 2.67 3.27 9.86
C ARG A 84 3.45 4.10 10.87
N ASP A 85 3.98 5.25 10.43
CA ASP A 85 4.73 6.16 11.30
C ASP A 85 3.84 6.76 12.38
N LEU A 86 2.61 7.16 12.02
CA LEU A 86 1.67 7.72 12.98
C LEU A 86 1.18 6.66 13.98
N ALA A 87 0.96 5.41 13.55
CA ALA A 87 0.63 4.29 14.43
C ALA A 87 1.74 4.03 15.46
N ALA A 88 3.01 4.03 15.02
CA ALA A 88 4.15 3.86 15.93
C ALA A 88 4.21 4.97 16.99
N LYS A 89 3.98 6.23 16.59
CA LYS A 89 3.94 7.38 17.53
C LYS A 89 2.77 7.31 18.52
N LEU A 90 1.65 6.73 18.10
CA LEU A 90 0.47 6.50 18.94
C LEU A 90 0.57 5.23 19.79
N GLY A 91 1.71 4.52 19.76
CA GLY A 91 1.90 3.27 20.47
C GLY A 91 0.94 2.16 20.03
N MET A 92 0.47 2.21 18.79
CA MET A 92 -0.42 1.19 18.24
C MET A 92 0.38 -0.05 17.83
N GLU A 93 -0.15 -1.23 18.14
CA GLU A 93 0.34 -2.47 17.57
C GLU A 93 0.07 -2.48 16.06
N LEU A 94 1.13 -2.66 15.28
CA LEU A 94 1.05 -2.71 13.82
C LEU A 94 0.71 -4.12 13.36
N VAL A 95 -0.56 -4.35 13.06
CA VAL A 95 -0.99 -5.58 12.38
C VAL A 95 -0.78 -5.41 10.88
N VAL A 96 0.23 -6.09 10.34
CA VAL A 96 0.46 -6.16 8.89
C VAL A 96 -0.51 -7.19 8.31
N VAL A 97 -1.55 -6.72 7.62
CA VAL A 97 -2.45 -7.59 6.87
C VAL A 97 -1.89 -7.70 5.45
N PRO A 98 -1.46 -8.90 5.00
CA PRO A 98 -0.97 -9.08 3.64
C PRO A 98 -2.08 -8.76 2.64
N THR A 99 -1.72 -8.12 1.52
CA THR A 99 -2.64 -8.01 0.38
C THR A 99 -2.81 -9.39 -0.26
N GLN A 100 -3.90 -9.55 -1.00
CA GLN A 100 -4.11 -10.77 -1.79
C GLN A 100 -2.93 -11.03 -2.74
N GLU A 101 -2.36 -9.98 -3.36
CA GLU A 101 -1.20 -10.15 -4.23
C GLU A 101 0.03 -10.65 -3.46
N SER A 102 0.34 -10.03 -2.31
CA SER A 102 1.49 -10.45 -1.48
C SER A 102 1.33 -11.88 -0.94
N GLU A 103 0.10 -12.31 -0.67
CA GLU A 103 -0.17 -13.65 -0.18
C GLU A 103 0.05 -14.72 -1.28
N VAL A 104 -0.29 -14.39 -2.53
CA VAL A 104 0.03 -15.25 -3.68
C VAL A 104 1.53 -15.40 -3.83
N LEU A 105 2.28 -14.29 -3.82
CA LEU A 105 3.74 -14.34 -3.92
C LEU A 105 4.36 -15.13 -2.78
N ARG A 106 3.89 -14.94 -1.54
CA ARG A 106 4.34 -15.73 -0.38
C ARG A 106 4.19 -17.23 -0.60
N ILE A 107 3.04 -17.67 -1.13
CA ILE A 107 2.77 -19.09 -1.41
C ILE A 107 3.66 -19.60 -2.55
N VAL A 108 3.79 -18.84 -3.64
CA VAL A 108 4.62 -19.22 -4.79
C VAL A 108 6.09 -19.31 -4.39
N THR A 109 6.63 -18.31 -3.70
CA THR A 109 8.00 -18.29 -3.18
C THR A 109 8.26 -19.47 -2.23
N ALA A 110 7.30 -19.81 -1.36
CA ALA A 110 7.43 -20.97 -0.48
C ALA A 110 7.44 -22.31 -1.25
N ALA A 111 6.64 -22.43 -2.31
CA ALA A 111 6.60 -23.62 -3.17
C ALA A 111 7.88 -23.76 -4.03
N LEU A 112 8.45 -22.64 -4.45
CA LEU A 112 9.68 -22.58 -5.24
C LEU A 112 10.95 -22.50 -4.38
N LYS A 113 10.90 -22.79 -3.07
CA LYS A 113 11.99 -22.57 -2.11
C LYS A 113 13.43 -22.94 -2.56
N PRO A 114 13.67 -24.01 -3.36
CA PRO A 114 15.03 -24.30 -3.87
C PRO A 114 15.53 -23.30 -4.93
N ILE A 115 14.66 -22.44 -5.43
CA ILE A 115 14.87 -21.50 -6.52
C ILE A 115 14.72 -20.09 -5.96
N GLU A 116 15.66 -19.21 -6.30
CA GLU A 116 15.61 -17.81 -5.88
C GLU A 116 14.44 -17.07 -6.53
N VAL A 117 13.62 -16.43 -5.70
CA VAL A 117 12.56 -15.51 -6.11
C VAL A 117 12.82 -14.17 -5.43
N VAL A 118 13.01 -13.13 -6.23
CA VAL A 118 13.30 -11.77 -5.79
C VAL A 118 12.04 -10.91 -5.96
N GLU A 119 11.40 -10.53 -4.87
CA GLU A 119 10.24 -9.63 -4.86
C GLU A 119 10.64 -8.18 -5.16
N GLU A 120 9.71 -7.39 -5.71
CA GLU A 120 9.90 -5.98 -6.08
C GLU A 120 11.16 -5.74 -6.96
N TYR A 121 11.42 -6.65 -7.90
CA TYR A 121 12.63 -6.63 -8.72
C TYR A 121 12.62 -5.45 -9.70
N LYS A 122 13.72 -4.67 -9.71
CA LYS A 122 13.87 -3.47 -10.53
C LYS A 122 14.41 -3.81 -11.93
N VAL A 123 13.77 -3.24 -12.95
CA VAL A 123 14.14 -3.39 -14.37
C VAL A 123 14.15 -2.01 -15.02
N GLY A 124 15.32 -1.38 -15.05
CA GLY A 124 15.45 0.03 -15.45
C GLY A 124 14.62 0.95 -14.55
N SER A 125 13.64 1.64 -15.15
CA SER A 125 12.68 2.51 -14.44
C SER A 125 11.44 1.77 -13.93
N TYR A 126 11.29 0.48 -14.23
CA TYR A 126 10.14 -0.34 -13.85
C TYR A 126 10.43 -1.23 -12.65
N VAL A 127 9.36 -1.68 -12.00
CA VAL A 127 9.38 -2.66 -10.92
C VAL A 127 8.35 -3.74 -11.23
N VAL A 128 8.78 -4.99 -11.20
CA VAL A 128 7.91 -6.17 -11.29
C VAL A 128 7.66 -6.74 -9.90
N ASP A 129 6.53 -7.42 -9.71
CA ASP A 129 6.14 -7.88 -8.37
C ASP A 129 7.12 -8.96 -7.85
N ALA A 130 7.55 -9.90 -8.70
CA ALA A 130 8.68 -10.79 -8.42
C ALA A 130 9.39 -11.27 -9.70
N TYR A 131 10.67 -11.59 -9.59
CA TYR A 131 11.48 -12.22 -10.64
C TYR A 131 12.19 -13.46 -10.10
N CYS A 132 12.22 -14.51 -10.91
CA CYS A 132 12.89 -15.77 -10.63
C CYS A 132 14.07 -15.93 -11.60
N PRO A 133 15.27 -15.42 -11.25
CA PRO A 133 16.42 -15.40 -12.16
C PRO A 133 16.82 -16.80 -12.62
N GLY A 134 16.74 -17.82 -11.76
CA GLY A 134 17.10 -19.19 -12.12
C GLY A 134 16.26 -19.77 -13.26
N LEU A 135 15.02 -19.31 -13.42
CA LEU A 135 14.09 -19.76 -14.45
C LEU A 135 13.90 -18.74 -15.58
N GLY A 136 14.32 -17.49 -15.40
CA GLY A 136 14.01 -16.42 -16.35
C GLY A 136 12.50 -16.13 -16.38
N VAL A 137 11.85 -16.07 -15.22
CA VAL A 137 10.40 -15.87 -15.12
C VAL A 137 10.08 -14.67 -14.25
N VAL A 138 9.27 -13.75 -14.76
CA VAL A 138 8.61 -12.72 -13.97
C VAL A 138 7.25 -13.22 -13.50
N ILE A 139 6.92 -13.00 -12.24
CA ILE A 139 5.63 -13.35 -11.63
C ILE A 139 4.94 -12.04 -11.22
N GLU A 140 3.79 -11.73 -11.80
CA GLU A 140 3.16 -10.41 -11.63
C GLU A 140 1.63 -10.50 -11.56
N TYR A 141 1.02 -9.60 -10.81
CA TYR A 141 -0.41 -9.34 -10.90
C TYR A 141 -0.78 -8.99 -12.35
N ASP A 142 -1.92 -9.49 -12.83
CA ASP A 142 -2.32 -9.30 -14.22
C ASP A 142 -2.84 -7.87 -14.48
N ARG A 143 -1.90 -6.93 -14.67
CA ARG A 143 -2.21 -5.52 -14.95
C ARG A 143 -2.90 -5.31 -16.30
N LEU A 144 -2.70 -6.20 -17.28
CA LEU A 144 -3.34 -6.06 -18.61
C LEU A 144 -4.87 -6.29 -18.59
N SER A 145 -5.34 -7.14 -17.67
CA SER A 145 -6.76 -7.43 -17.51
C SER A 145 -7.45 -6.49 -16.50
N ASP A 146 -6.68 -5.68 -15.76
CA ASP A 146 -7.22 -4.72 -14.79
C ASP A 146 -7.53 -3.36 -15.44
N PRO A 147 -8.81 -2.90 -15.39
CA PRO A 147 -9.23 -1.65 -16.03
C PRO A 147 -8.63 -0.38 -15.41
N ARG A 148 -7.91 -0.49 -14.29
CA ARG A 148 -7.19 0.63 -13.68
C ARG A 148 -5.91 1.02 -14.44
N PHE A 149 -5.43 0.16 -15.33
CA PHE A 149 -4.20 0.38 -16.08
C PHE A 149 -4.49 0.65 -17.56
N ASP A 150 -3.61 1.45 -18.17
CA ASP A 150 -3.59 1.63 -19.62
C ASP A 150 -3.02 0.37 -20.28
N ARG A 151 -3.83 -0.29 -21.10
CA ARG A 151 -3.46 -1.58 -21.71
C ARG A 151 -2.29 -1.48 -22.68
N GLU A 152 -2.20 -0.39 -23.45
CA GLU A 152 -1.14 -0.23 -24.43
C GLU A 152 0.19 0.08 -23.74
N ALA A 153 0.17 0.96 -22.74
CA ALA A 153 1.34 1.27 -21.93
C ALA A 153 1.85 0.03 -21.16
N GLU A 154 0.95 -0.76 -20.57
CA GLU A 154 1.32 -2.00 -19.87
C GLU A 154 1.85 -3.07 -20.83
N PHE A 155 1.31 -3.16 -22.05
CA PHE A 155 1.82 -4.07 -23.07
C PHE A 155 3.27 -3.73 -23.43
N TRP A 156 3.55 -2.47 -23.77
CA TRP A 156 4.91 -2.04 -24.10
C TRP A 156 5.88 -2.15 -22.93
N ARG A 157 5.41 -1.88 -21.70
CA ARG A 157 6.20 -2.11 -20.48
C ARG A 157 6.65 -3.57 -20.37
N ARG A 158 5.73 -4.53 -20.57
CA ARG A 158 6.07 -5.96 -20.53
C ARG A 158 7.08 -6.33 -21.62
N VAL A 159 6.86 -5.89 -22.86
CA VAL A 159 7.80 -6.14 -23.97
C VAL A 159 9.22 -5.64 -23.63
N ILE A 160 9.36 -4.44 -23.08
CA ILE A 160 10.66 -3.89 -22.68
C ILE A 160 11.32 -4.75 -21.58
N ILE A 161 10.54 -5.21 -20.61
CA ILE A 161 11.06 -6.04 -19.51
C ILE A 161 11.45 -7.44 -20.02
N GLU A 162 10.65 -8.05 -20.88
CA GLU A 162 10.95 -9.33 -21.52
C GLU A 162 12.25 -9.25 -22.32
N ASP A 163 12.45 -8.18 -23.09
CA ASP A 163 13.67 -7.94 -23.85
C ASP A 163 14.90 -7.75 -22.92
N GLN A 164 14.77 -6.92 -21.87
CA GLN A 164 15.89 -6.66 -20.95
C GLN A 164 16.30 -7.86 -20.11
N LEU A 165 15.36 -8.70 -19.70
CA LEU A 165 15.63 -9.85 -18.83
C LEU A 165 15.75 -11.18 -19.58
N GLY A 166 15.35 -11.23 -20.86
CA GLY A 166 15.19 -12.48 -21.60
C GLY A 166 14.23 -13.44 -20.88
N CYS A 167 13.12 -12.92 -20.36
CA CYS A 167 12.23 -13.64 -19.46
C CYS A 167 10.83 -13.89 -20.04
N ALA A 168 10.09 -14.81 -19.41
CA ALA A 168 8.65 -14.98 -19.64
C ALA A 168 7.82 -14.41 -18.47
N PHE A 169 6.62 -13.90 -18.76
CA PHE A 169 5.66 -13.48 -17.74
C PHE A 169 4.69 -14.59 -17.32
N VAL A 170 4.59 -14.86 -16.02
CA VAL A 170 3.51 -15.60 -15.38
C VAL A 170 2.64 -14.62 -14.61
N THR A 171 1.45 -14.38 -15.12
CA THR A 171 0.50 -13.48 -14.49
C THR A 171 -0.51 -14.21 -13.62
N PHE A 172 -1.01 -13.52 -12.59
CA PHE A 172 -2.05 -14.03 -11.71
C PHE A 172 -3.10 -12.95 -11.39
N ASP A 173 -4.34 -13.35 -11.12
CA ASP A 173 -5.40 -12.44 -10.66
C ASP A 173 -6.14 -13.07 -9.47
N PRO A 174 -5.84 -12.66 -8.22
CA PRO A 174 -6.46 -13.24 -7.04
C PRO A 174 -7.91 -12.80 -6.86
N LYS A 175 -8.44 -11.89 -7.71
CA LYS A 175 -9.85 -11.48 -7.68
C LYS A 175 -10.74 -12.45 -8.45
N ARG A 176 -10.18 -13.32 -9.29
CA ARG A 176 -10.94 -14.38 -9.98
C ARG A 176 -11.51 -15.36 -8.97
N ARG A 177 -12.80 -15.70 -9.14
CA ARG A 177 -13.53 -16.59 -8.21
C ARG A 177 -12.91 -18.00 -8.11
N ASP A 178 -12.33 -18.46 -9.20
CA ASP A 178 -11.72 -19.78 -9.35
C ASP A 178 -10.19 -19.74 -9.16
N PHE A 179 -9.63 -18.62 -8.71
CA PHE A 179 -8.18 -18.47 -8.60
C PHE A 179 -7.57 -19.43 -7.58
N ASN A 180 -6.52 -20.14 -8.01
CA ASN A 180 -5.70 -20.98 -7.15
C ASN A 180 -4.20 -20.66 -7.37
N PRO A 181 -3.43 -20.33 -6.33
CA PRO A 181 -1.98 -20.12 -6.48
C PRO A 181 -1.23 -21.35 -6.99
N GLY A 182 -1.79 -22.56 -6.82
CA GLY A 182 -1.27 -23.79 -7.42
C GLY A 182 -1.21 -23.75 -8.95
N ASP A 183 -2.12 -23.02 -9.61
CA ASP A 183 -2.10 -22.88 -11.07
C ASP A 183 -0.91 -22.03 -11.54
N VAL A 184 -0.56 -21.01 -10.74
CA VAL A 184 0.63 -20.17 -10.98
C VAL A 184 1.90 -21.00 -10.84
N ILE A 185 2.00 -21.79 -9.76
CA ILE A 185 3.13 -22.67 -9.50
C ILE A 185 3.27 -23.70 -10.61
N ASN A 186 2.18 -24.38 -10.98
CA ASN A 186 2.18 -25.35 -12.08
C ASN A 186 2.65 -24.71 -13.38
N LYS A 187 2.13 -23.53 -13.73
CA LYS A 187 2.55 -22.81 -14.94
C LYS A 187 4.05 -22.49 -14.95
N ILE A 188 4.64 -22.13 -13.81
CA ILE A 188 6.09 -21.90 -13.67
C ILE A 188 6.88 -23.21 -13.84
N LEU A 189 6.39 -24.31 -13.27
CA LEU A 189 7.10 -25.60 -13.29
C LEU A 189 6.98 -26.35 -14.62
N THR A 190 5.93 -26.12 -15.38
CA THR A 190 5.66 -26.85 -16.64
C THR A 190 5.95 -26.03 -17.90
N MET A 191 6.34 -24.76 -17.79
CA MET A 191 6.64 -23.96 -18.97
C MET A 191 7.92 -24.43 -19.65
N GLU A 192 7.89 -24.48 -20.98
CA GLU A 192 9.10 -24.62 -21.78
C GLU A 192 9.87 -23.30 -21.70
N LEU A 193 10.92 -23.28 -20.91
CA LEU A 193 11.78 -22.11 -20.78
C LEU A 193 12.65 -21.96 -22.03
N PRO A 194 12.84 -20.73 -22.54
CA PRO A 194 13.80 -20.49 -23.60
C PRO A 194 15.17 -20.98 -23.13
N LYS A 195 15.84 -21.81 -23.94
CA LYS A 195 17.21 -22.25 -23.66
C LYS A 195 18.07 -21.01 -23.52
N ARG A 196 18.66 -20.78 -22.34
CA ARG A 196 19.69 -19.77 -22.19
C ARG A 196 20.79 -20.10 -23.19
N ALA A 197 21.13 -19.15 -24.06
CA ALA A 197 22.38 -19.22 -24.78
C ALA A 197 23.47 -19.32 -23.73
N GLU A 198 24.19 -20.45 -23.69
CA GLU A 198 25.37 -20.60 -22.85
C GLU A 198 26.28 -19.41 -23.15
N GLN A 199 26.44 -18.52 -22.17
CA GLN A 199 27.49 -17.50 -22.26
C GLN A 199 28.80 -18.28 -22.36
N SER A 200 29.39 -18.20 -23.55
CA SER A 200 30.69 -18.81 -23.83
C SER A 200 31.72 -18.22 -22.87
N ALA A 201 32.57 -19.11 -22.38
CA ALA A 201 33.59 -18.94 -21.34
C ALA A 201 34.41 -17.64 -21.39
#